data_AF-A0A117K7V3-F1
#
_entry.id   AF-A0A117K7V3-F1
#
_cell.length_a   1.000
_cell.length_b   1.000
_cell.length_c   1.000
_cell.angle_alpha   90.00
_cell.angle_beta   90.00
_cell.angle_gamma   90.00
#
_symmetry.space_group_name_H-M   'P 1'
#
loop_
_entity.id
_entity.type
_entity.pdbx_description
1 polymer ?
#
loop_
_entity_poly.entity_id
_entity_poly.type
_entity_poly.pdbx_seq_one_letter_code
_entity_poly.pdbx_strand_id
1 'polypeptide(L)'
;MITGTQNPMVGKEEFYGFSDPLDIFNVTNATFVWNIWKKNKSGSWINITKKPEKMGQKVSFKFGEKVIGIEFKLQVYKATKKLLSNGFEAKIAAEILVIPRSVKTPKIDKVVLFNQGAKDPNKASYKDSLIARAHCVAMFNQEVEFRLWEDDAAGGGHHETINKNNQLPQVFKAKVNEKGIAEV
;
A
#
# COMPACT_ATOMS: atom_id res chain seq x y z
N MET A 1 -17.12 -19.22 -2.07
CA MET A 1 -16.71 -17.83 -2.35
C MET A 1 -16.24 -17.18 -1.05
N ILE A 2 -15.19 -16.35 -1.11
CA ILE A 2 -14.78 -15.51 0.02
C ILE A 2 -15.59 -14.20 0.01
N THR A 3 -16.06 -13.78 1.18
CA THR A 3 -16.70 -12.49 1.45
C THR A 3 -15.80 -11.66 2.37
N GLY A 4 -15.69 -10.37 2.10
CA GLY A 4 -14.83 -9.45 2.86
C GLY A 4 -14.41 -8.25 2.01
N THR A 5 -13.80 -7.25 2.63
CA THR A 5 -13.34 -6.05 1.92
C THR A 5 -12.04 -6.32 1.14
N GLN A 6 -12.00 -5.88 -0.12
CA GLN A 6 -10.77 -5.87 -0.92
C GLN A 6 -9.86 -4.69 -0.57
N ASN A 7 -10.38 -3.67 0.11
CA ASN A 7 -9.64 -2.46 0.47
C ASN A 7 -9.73 -2.19 1.99
N PRO A 8 -9.15 -3.08 2.84
CA PRO A 8 -9.22 -2.96 4.28
C PRO A 8 -8.49 -1.70 4.76
N MET A 9 -9.05 -1.05 5.76
CA MET A 9 -8.39 0.09 6.39
C MET A 9 -7.29 -0.41 7.34
N VAL A 10 -6.08 0.13 7.19
CA VAL A 10 -4.99 -0.20 8.12
C VAL A 10 -5.35 0.19 9.55
N GLY A 11 -4.89 -0.61 10.52
CA GLY A 11 -5.21 -0.41 11.93
C GLY A 11 -6.60 -0.90 12.35
N LYS A 12 -7.51 -1.15 11.40
CA LYS A 12 -8.82 -1.76 11.65
C LYS A 12 -8.76 -3.28 11.47
N GLU A 13 -9.48 -4.00 12.33
CA GLU A 13 -9.70 -5.43 12.17
C GLU A 13 -10.83 -5.67 11.16
N GLU A 14 -10.57 -6.50 10.15
CA GLU A 14 -11.51 -6.81 9.07
C GLU A 14 -11.78 -8.31 9.03
N PHE A 15 -13.03 -8.68 8.85
CA PHE A 15 -13.48 -10.07 8.83
C PHE A 15 -13.63 -10.59 7.41
N TYR A 16 -13.18 -11.82 7.20
CA TYR A 16 -13.30 -12.55 5.95
C TYR A 16 -14.02 -13.86 6.22
N GLY A 17 -15.05 -14.13 5.43
CA GLY A 17 -15.87 -15.34 5.52
C GLY A 17 -15.76 -16.19 4.26
N PHE A 18 -15.80 -17.50 4.38
CA PHE A 18 -15.95 -18.42 3.27
C PHE A 18 -17.31 -19.09 3.33
N SER A 19 -18.05 -19.02 2.22
CA SER A 19 -19.31 -19.75 2.04
C SER A 19 -19.15 -20.70 0.86
N ASP A 20 -19.44 -21.97 1.07
CA ASP A 20 -19.47 -22.98 0.02
C ASP A 20 -20.94 -23.20 -0.39
N PRO A 21 -21.37 -22.77 -1.60
CA PRO A 21 -22.76 -22.95 -2.03
C PRO A 21 -23.19 -24.41 -2.09
N LEU A 22 -22.24 -25.35 -2.18
CA LEU A 22 -22.51 -26.79 -2.22
C LEU A 22 -22.54 -27.43 -0.82
N ASP A 23 -22.20 -26.68 0.24
CA ASP A 23 -22.14 -27.16 1.63
C ASP A 23 -23.26 -26.54 2.49
N ILE A 24 -24.44 -26.38 1.89
CA ILE A 24 -25.65 -25.78 2.47
C ILE A 24 -26.21 -26.50 3.72
N PHE A 25 -25.64 -27.65 4.07
CA PHE A 25 -26.08 -28.49 5.19
C PHE A 25 -24.96 -28.79 6.21
N ASN A 26 -23.78 -28.16 6.11
CA ASN A 26 -22.62 -28.47 6.98
C ASN A 26 -22.33 -29.99 7.06
N VAL A 27 -22.59 -30.74 5.99
CA VAL A 27 -22.53 -32.22 6.01
C VAL A 27 -21.08 -32.70 6.07
N THR A 28 -20.16 -31.85 5.62
CA THR A 28 -18.74 -32.18 5.62
C THR A 28 -18.12 -31.77 6.95
N ASN A 29 -17.43 -32.71 7.63
CA ASN A 29 -16.48 -32.41 8.72
C ASN A 29 -15.24 -31.68 8.17
N ALA A 30 -15.44 -30.71 7.27
CA ALA A 30 -14.40 -29.96 6.62
C ALA A 30 -13.85 -28.91 7.58
N THR A 31 -12.54 -28.84 7.63
CA THR A 31 -11.82 -27.79 8.34
C THR A 31 -11.33 -26.76 7.34
N PHE A 32 -11.59 -25.48 7.60
CA PHE A 32 -11.12 -24.40 6.74
C PHE A 32 -9.84 -23.80 7.32
N VAL A 33 -8.80 -23.65 6.51
CA VAL A 33 -7.51 -23.10 6.90
C VAL A 33 -7.19 -21.91 6.02
N TRP A 34 -6.79 -20.79 6.63
CA TRP A 34 -6.52 -19.54 5.92
C TRP A 34 -5.03 -19.24 5.82
N ASN A 35 -4.58 -19.04 4.60
CA ASN A 35 -3.24 -18.58 4.27
C ASN A 35 -3.28 -17.13 3.78
N ILE A 36 -2.24 -16.38 4.14
CA ILE A 36 -2.02 -15.02 3.67
C ILE A 36 -0.68 -14.94 2.93
N TRP A 37 -0.73 -14.42 1.72
CA TRP A 37 0.42 -14.20 0.86
C TRP A 37 0.60 -12.70 0.64
N LYS A 38 1.86 -12.26 0.60
CA LYS A 38 2.24 -10.88 0.31
C LYS A 38 2.97 -10.83 -1.03
N LYS A 39 2.60 -9.90 -1.90
CA LYS A 39 3.34 -9.65 -3.13
C LYS A 39 4.62 -8.89 -2.81
N ASN A 40 5.76 -9.40 -3.25
CA ASN A 40 7.04 -8.74 -3.07
C ASN A 40 7.30 -7.71 -4.19
N LYS A 41 8.43 -7.00 -4.13
CA LYS A 41 8.82 -6.00 -5.13
C LYS A 41 9.08 -6.60 -6.52
N SER A 42 9.42 -7.89 -6.63
CA SER A 42 9.60 -8.59 -7.91
C SER A 42 8.29 -9.11 -8.50
N GLY A 43 7.15 -8.87 -7.85
CA GLY A 43 5.84 -9.36 -8.27
C GLY A 43 5.53 -10.80 -7.85
N SER A 44 6.45 -11.50 -7.17
CA SER A 44 6.27 -12.86 -6.69
C SER A 44 5.49 -12.89 -5.36
N TRP A 45 4.74 -13.96 -5.13
CA TRP A 45 3.97 -14.17 -3.90
C TRP A 45 4.80 -14.90 -2.85
N ILE A 46 4.86 -14.35 -1.63
CA ILE A 46 5.52 -14.96 -0.48
C ILE A 46 4.46 -15.31 0.56
N ASN A 47 4.43 -16.56 1.03
CA ASN A 47 3.54 -16.98 2.12
C ASN A 47 4.05 -16.36 3.43
N ILE A 48 3.20 -15.58 4.08
CA ILE A 48 3.52 -14.90 5.36
C ILE A 48 2.59 -15.36 6.48
N THR A 49 1.94 -16.51 6.31
CA THR A 49 1.00 -17.07 7.29
C THR A 49 1.73 -17.38 8.59
N LYS A 50 1.25 -16.78 9.70
CA LYS A 50 1.80 -17.05 11.03
C LYS A 50 1.24 -18.37 11.57
N LYS A 51 2.04 -19.07 12.37
CA LYS A 51 1.59 -20.21 13.18
C LYS A 51 1.15 -19.71 14.58
N PRO A 52 0.05 -20.24 15.16
CA PRO A 52 -0.89 -21.18 14.53
C PRO A 52 -1.70 -20.51 13.41
N GLU A 53 -2.09 -21.29 12.40
CA GLU A 53 -2.90 -20.82 11.27
C GLU A 53 -4.29 -20.38 11.74
N LYS A 54 -4.88 -19.41 11.04
CA LYS A 54 -6.28 -19.03 11.27
C LYS A 54 -7.18 -20.10 10.64
N MET A 55 -8.11 -20.62 11.42
CA MET A 55 -9.00 -21.70 11.02
C MET A 55 -10.48 -21.30 11.15
N GLY A 56 -11.35 -21.98 10.41
CA GLY A 56 -12.80 -21.79 10.45
C GLY A 56 -13.36 -21.04 9.24
N GLN A 57 -14.69 -21.03 9.12
CA GLN A 57 -15.39 -20.37 8.01
C GLN A 57 -15.23 -18.85 8.03
N LYS A 58 -14.98 -18.23 9.20
CA LYS A 58 -14.79 -16.79 9.34
C LYS A 58 -13.54 -16.51 10.16
N VAL A 59 -12.68 -15.63 9.64
CA VAL A 59 -11.43 -15.21 10.28
C VAL A 59 -11.27 -13.70 10.21
N SER A 60 -10.44 -13.14 11.08
CA SER A 60 -10.09 -11.72 11.05
C SER A 60 -8.65 -11.49 10.59
N PHE A 61 -8.41 -10.39 9.89
CA PHE A 61 -7.07 -9.89 9.58
C PHE A 61 -6.97 -8.40 9.93
N LYS A 62 -5.79 -7.98 10.39
CA LYS A 62 -5.47 -6.58 10.69
C LYS A 62 -4.19 -6.20 9.94
N PHE A 63 -4.29 -5.20 9.08
CA PHE A 63 -3.17 -4.72 8.27
C PHE A 63 -2.52 -3.50 8.93
N GLY A 64 -1.19 -3.42 8.91
CA GLY A 64 -0.43 -2.29 9.44
C GLY A 64 -0.13 -1.22 8.40
N GLU A 65 0.29 -0.03 8.84
CA GLU A 65 0.58 1.10 7.93
C GLU A 65 1.71 0.79 6.93
N LYS A 66 2.72 0.01 7.31
CA LYS A 66 3.86 -0.35 6.44
C LYS A 66 3.50 -1.20 5.21
N VAL A 67 2.25 -1.63 5.10
CA VAL A 67 1.79 -2.47 3.99
C VAL A 67 0.67 -1.84 3.18
N ILE A 68 0.43 -0.53 3.36
CA ILE A 68 -0.48 0.25 2.51
C ILE A 68 -0.04 0.11 1.05
N GLY A 69 -1.00 -0.12 0.15
CA GLY A 69 -0.77 -0.24 -1.28
C GLY A 69 0.00 -1.50 -1.71
N ILE A 70 0.34 -2.41 -0.79
CA ILE A 70 0.91 -3.71 -1.13
C ILE A 70 -0.23 -4.71 -1.34
N GLU A 71 -0.17 -5.46 -2.44
CA GLU A 71 -1.13 -6.52 -2.70
C GLU A 71 -0.91 -7.73 -1.78
N PHE A 72 -2.00 -8.20 -1.18
CA PHE A 72 -2.10 -9.44 -0.45
C PHE A 72 -3.07 -10.38 -1.15
N LYS A 73 -2.83 -11.68 -0.97
CA LYS A 73 -3.75 -12.73 -1.41
C LYS A 73 -4.13 -13.58 -0.21
N LEU A 74 -5.41 -13.59 0.13
CA LEU A 74 -5.96 -14.48 1.14
C LEU A 74 -6.48 -15.73 0.42
N GLN A 75 -6.05 -16.90 0.86
CA GLN A 75 -6.47 -18.18 0.33
C GLN A 75 -7.08 -19.01 1.45
N VAL A 76 -8.24 -19.60 1.18
CA VAL A 76 -8.88 -20.56 2.09
C VAL A 76 -8.77 -21.95 1.51
N TYR A 77 -8.27 -22.88 2.31
CA TYR A 77 -8.17 -24.29 2.00
C TYR A 77 -9.30 -25.02 2.70
N LYS A 78 -9.98 -25.92 1.99
CA LYS A 78 -10.94 -26.87 2.56
C LYS A 78 -10.19 -28.18 2.80
N ALA A 79 -10.01 -28.54 4.06
CA ALA A 79 -9.42 -29.80 4.49
C ALA A 79 -10.52 -30.80 4.85
N THR A 80 -10.63 -31.89 4.08
CA THR A 80 -11.61 -32.96 4.30
C THR A 80 -10.88 -34.25 4.67
N LYS A 81 -11.52 -35.07 5.52
CA LYS A 81 -11.03 -36.43 5.77
C LYS A 81 -11.24 -37.25 4.49
N LYS A 82 -10.21 -37.97 4.04
CA LYS A 82 -10.34 -38.87 2.89
C LYS A 82 -11.31 -40.00 3.24
N LEU A 83 -12.25 -40.29 2.35
CA LEU A 83 -13.28 -41.32 2.59
C LEU A 83 -12.68 -42.73 2.69
N LEU A 84 -11.55 -42.98 2.00
CA LEU A 84 -10.91 -44.29 1.86
C LEU A 84 -9.60 -44.43 2.66
N SER A 85 -9.18 -43.42 3.44
CA SER A 85 -7.95 -43.49 4.23
C SER A 85 -8.00 -42.57 5.45
N ASN A 86 -7.20 -42.83 6.48
CA ASN A 86 -7.09 -41.97 7.68
C ASN A 86 -6.36 -40.63 7.43
N GLY A 87 -6.08 -40.28 6.16
CA GLY A 87 -5.44 -39.02 5.79
C GLY A 87 -6.43 -37.88 5.56
N PHE A 88 -5.92 -36.65 5.61
CA PHE A 88 -6.66 -35.45 5.19
C PHE A 88 -6.23 -35.03 3.78
N GLU A 89 -7.17 -34.52 2.99
CA GLU A 89 -6.87 -33.82 1.74
C GLU A 89 -7.21 -32.34 1.92
N ALA A 90 -6.29 -31.44 1.56
CA ALA A 90 -6.51 -30.00 1.58
C ALA A 90 -6.46 -29.46 0.15
N LYS A 91 -7.55 -28.84 -0.30
CA LYS A 91 -7.67 -28.18 -1.61
C LYS A 91 -7.95 -26.70 -1.42
N ILE A 92 -7.38 -25.86 -2.29
CA ILE A 92 -7.74 -24.43 -2.35
C ILE A 92 -9.24 -24.36 -2.71
N ALA A 93 -10.01 -23.71 -1.85
CA ALA A 93 -11.45 -23.56 -2.03
C ALA A 93 -11.80 -22.18 -2.61
N ALA A 94 -11.05 -21.13 -2.28
CA ALA A 94 -11.18 -19.81 -2.86
C ALA A 94 -9.97 -18.92 -2.55
N GLU A 95 -9.86 -17.82 -3.30
CA GLU A 95 -8.91 -16.75 -3.05
C GLU A 95 -9.51 -15.35 -3.25
N ILE A 96 -8.95 -14.35 -2.57
CA ILE A 96 -9.30 -12.94 -2.73
C ILE A 96 -8.03 -12.08 -2.67
N LEU A 97 -7.94 -11.10 -3.58
CA LEU A 97 -6.90 -10.07 -3.57
C LEU A 97 -7.33 -8.89 -2.69
N VAL A 98 -6.38 -8.38 -1.92
CA VAL A 98 -6.61 -7.38 -0.89
C VAL A 98 -5.51 -6.33 -0.93
N ILE A 99 -5.88 -5.05 -0.99
CA ILE A 99 -4.96 -3.91 -1.00
C ILE A 99 -5.29 -2.99 0.19
N PRO A 100 -4.50 -3.03 1.27
CA PRO A 100 -4.75 -2.17 2.43
C PRO A 100 -4.63 -0.69 2.07
N ARG A 101 -5.58 0.11 2.57
CA ARG A 101 -5.63 1.57 2.37
C ARG A 101 -5.45 2.32 3.68
N SER A 102 -4.99 3.56 3.56
CA SER A 102 -4.91 4.48 4.69
C SER A 102 -6.31 4.84 5.25
N VAL A 103 -6.36 5.09 6.55
CA VAL A 103 -7.50 5.73 7.25
C VAL A 103 -7.46 7.25 7.10
N LYS A 104 -6.27 7.85 7.03
CA LYS A 104 -6.10 9.30 6.92
C LYS A 104 -6.24 9.74 5.47
N THR A 105 -6.75 10.95 5.25
CA THR A 105 -6.82 11.60 3.94
C THR A 105 -5.42 11.80 3.37
N PRO A 106 -5.13 11.31 2.15
CA PRO A 106 -3.85 11.55 1.49
C PRO A 106 -3.63 13.05 1.27
N LYS A 107 -2.49 13.58 1.73
CA LYS A 107 -2.10 14.97 1.45
C LYS A 107 -0.59 15.16 1.50
N ILE A 108 -0.11 16.14 0.74
CA ILE A 108 1.21 16.73 0.91
C ILE A 108 1.07 17.81 1.99
N ASP A 109 1.76 17.64 3.12
CA ASP A 109 1.65 18.53 4.27
C ASP A 109 2.57 19.75 4.12
N LYS A 110 3.80 19.52 3.65
CA LYS A 110 4.75 20.58 3.30
C LYS A 110 5.79 20.10 2.30
N VAL A 111 6.37 21.03 1.57
CA VAL A 111 7.54 20.79 0.72
C VAL A 111 8.66 21.69 1.22
N VAL A 112 9.86 21.13 1.35
CA VAL A 112 11.07 21.86 1.77
C VAL A 112 12.10 21.76 0.65
N LEU A 113 12.61 22.91 0.22
CA LEU A 113 13.70 23.00 -0.73
C LEU A 113 15.02 23.19 0.04
N PHE A 114 16.00 22.34 -0.24
CA PHE A 114 17.34 22.44 0.31
C PHE A 114 18.33 22.78 -0.80
N ASN A 115 19.33 23.59 -0.49
CA ASN A 115 20.49 23.80 -1.36
C ASN A 115 21.71 23.13 -0.71
N GLN A 116 22.40 22.25 -1.45
CA GLN A 116 23.61 21.59 -0.94
C GLN A 116 24.85 22.50 -0.95
N GLY A 117 24.88 23.54 -1.79
CA GLY A 117 25.97 24.52 -1.93
C GLY A 117 25.82 25.78 -1.07
N ALA A 118 24.61 26.12 -0.62
CA ALA A 118 24.36 27.30 0.22
C ALA A 118 23.33 27.01 1.33
N LYS A 119 23.46 27.69 2.49
CA LYS A 119 22.48 27.58 3.59
C LYS A 119 21.09 28.11 3.24
N ASP A 120 21.02 29.06 2.29
CA ASP A 120 19.78 29.68 1.84
C ASP A 120 19.41 29.13 0.45
N PRO A 121 18.33 28.34 0.32
CA PRO A 121 17.90 27.81 -0.97
C PRO A 121 17.49 28.90 -1.96
N ASN A 122 17.17 30.11 -1.50
CA ASN A 122 16.83 31.25 -2.37
C ASN A 122 18.07 31.96 -2.96
N LYS A 123 19.29 31.55 -2.59
CA LYS A 123 20.55 32.09 -3.10
C LYS A 123 21.35 31.07 -3.89
N ALA A 124 20.67 30.13 -4.53
CA ALA A 124 21.31 29.08 -5.30
C ALA A 124 22.08 29.63 -6.50
N SER A 125 23.31 29.16 -6.66
CA SER A 125 24.09 29.35 -7.88
C SER A 125 23.75 28.28 -8.91
N TYR A 126 24.02 28.54 -10.19
CA TYR A 126 23.87 27.56 -11.27
C TYR A 126 24.75 26.31 -11.10
N LYS A 127 25.74 26.36 -10.20
CA LYS A 127 26.59 25.20 -9.85
C LYS A 127 26.05 24.41 -8.66
N ASP A 128 25.03 24.91 -7.99
CA ASP A 128 24.49 24.29 -6.78
C ASP A 128 23.47 23.21 -7.13
N SER A 129 23.39 22.19 -6.27
CA SER A 129 22.35 21.16 -6.33
C SER A 129 21.22 21.49 -5.36
N LEU A 130 19.99 21.51 -5.88
CA LEU A 130 18.77 21.65 -5.09
C LEU A 130 18.15 20.27 -4.82
N ILE A 131 17.67 20.06 -3.60
CA ILE A 131 16.92 18.86 -3.20
C ILE A 131 15.52 19.29 -2.77
N ALA A 132 14.50 18.69 -3.36
CA ALA A 132 13.11 18.93 -2.96
C ALA A 132 12.59 17.76 -2.12
N ARG A 133 12.16 18.04 -0.90
CA ARG A 133 11.61 17.04 0.02
C ARG A 133 10.15 17.34 0.34
N ALA A 134 9.24 16.46 -0.11
CA ALA A 134 7.84 16.51 0.27
C ALA A 134 7.58 15.64 1.51
N HIS A 135 6.98 16.24 2.54
CA HIS A 135 6.44 15.55 3.70
C HIS A 135 4.96 15.23 3.43
N CYS A 136 4.64 13.95 3.35
CA CYS A 136 3.34 13.46 2.94
C CYS A 136 2.68 12.65 4.06
N VAL A 137 1.37 12.79 4.17
CA VAL A 137 0.53 12.04 5.10
C VAL A 137 -0.28 11.04 4.30
N ALA A 138 -0.26 9.76 4.69
CA ALA A 138 -1.09 8.72 4.07
C ALA A 138 -0.89 8.47 2.58
N MET A 139 0.28 8.85 2.05
CA MET A 139 0.64 8.69 0.64
C MET A 139 1.73 7.61 0.43
N PHE A 140 1.96 6.70 1.38
CA PHE A 140 2.99 5.66 1.25
C PHE A 140 2.89 4.91 -0.09
N ASN A 141 4.02 4.78 -0.78
CA ASN A 141 4.14 4.14 -2.11
C ASN A 141 3.37 4.85 -3.24
N GLN A 142 2.71 5.98 -2.99
CA GLN A 142 2.21 6.86 -4.04
C GLN A 142 3.36 7.68 -4.62
N GLU A 143 3.23 8.06 -5.89
CA GLU A 143 4.18 8.92 -6.60
C GLU A 143 3.83 10.39 -6.38
N VAL A 144 4.85 11.21 -6.14
CA VAL A 144 4.76 12.67 -6.07
C VAL A 144 5.57 13.24 -7.22
N GLU A 145 4.95 14.16 -7.98
CA GLU A 145 5.60 14.92 -9.03
C GLU A 145 6.09 16.27 -8.49
N PHE A 146 7.35 16.57 -8.72
CA PHE A 146 7.99 17.84 -8.39
C PHE A 146 8.25 18.62 -9.67
N ARG A 147 7.89 19.90 -9.64
CA ARG A 147 8.14 20.88 -10.70
C ARG A 147 8.85 22.06 -10.07
N LEU A 148 9.92 22.52 -10.71
CA LEU A 148 10.67 23.68 -10.27
C LEU A 148 10.34 24.87 -11.17
N TRP A 149 10.17 26.03 -10.56
CA TRP A 149 9.94 27.30 -11.24
C TRP A 149 10.78 28.40 -10.62
N GLU A 150 11.21 29.37 -11.42
CA GLU A 150 11.79 30.62 -10.93
C GLU A 150 10.69 31.62 -10.59
N ASP A 151 10.78 32.20 -9.40
CA ASP A 151 9.83 33.17 -8.90
C ASP A 151 10.34 34.61 -9.09
N ASP A 152 9.92 35.20 -10.21
CA ASP A 152 10.20 36.59 -10.57
C ASP A 152 9.15 37.59 -10.03
N ALA A 153 8.14 37.13 -9.28
CA ALA A 153 7.07 37.98 -8.80
C ALA A 153 7.49 38.76 -7.54
N ALA A 154 7.16 40.04 -7.48
CA ALA A 154 7.38 40.84 -6.28
C ALA A 154 6.51 40.33 -5.12
N GLY A 155 7.11 40.06 -3.97
CA GLY A 155 6.40 39.63 -2.75
C GLY A 155 6.50 38.13 -2.42
N GLY A 156 7.09 37.33 -3.30
CA GLY A 156 7.26 35.88 -3.14
C GLY A 156 5.96 35.10 -3.35
N GLY A 157 6.09 33.89 -3.88
CA GLY A 157 4.97 33.03 -4.25
C GLY A 157 4.67 33.07 -5.75
N HIS A 158 4.18 31.94 -6.27
CA HIS A 158 3.88 31.78 -7.69
C HIS A 158 2.77 32.74 -8.17
N HIS A 159 3.10 33.58 -9.15
CA HIS A 159 2.17 34.45 -9.86
C HIS A 159 1.98 33.95 -11.30
N GLU A 160 0.82 33.36 -11.59
CA GLU A 160 0.53 32.60 -12.83
C GLU A 160 0.89 33.37 -14.11
N THR A 161 0.61 34.67 -14.17
CA THR A 161 0.89 35.50 -15.36
C THR A 161 2.34 35.94 -15.50
N ILE A 162 3.06 36.14 -14.39
CA ILE A 162 4.44 36.63 -14.37
C ILE A 162 5.39 35.44 -14.56
N ASN A 163 5.13 34.32 -13.90
CA ASN A 163 6.00 33.14 -13.92
C ASN A 163 5.64 32.11 -14.99
N LYS A 164 4.71 32.41 -15.91
CA LYS A 164 4.21 31.46 -16.92
C LYS A 164 5.29 30.76 -17.75
N ASN A 165 6.44 31.41 -17.94
CA ASN A 165 7.55 30.90 -18.76
C ASN A 165 8.75 30.44 -17.92
N ASN A 166 8.65 30.51 -16.59
CA ASN A 166 9.78 30.29 -15.68
C ASN A 166 9.83 28.86 -15.13
N GLN A 167 9.02 27.97 -15.70
CA GLN A 167 8.98 26.59 -15.27
C GLN A 167 10.09 25.80 -15.98
N LEU A 168 10.89 25.08 -15.20
CA LEU A 168 11.76 24.06 -15.78
C LEU A 168 10.88 22.98 -16.42
N PRO A 169 11.15 22.58 -17.68
CA PRO A 169 10.37 21.57 -18.38
C PRO A 169 10.52 20.18 -17.75
N GLN A 170 11.56 19.99 -16.93
CA GLN A 170 11.81 18.73 -16.26
C GLN A 170 10.83 18.49 -15.11
N VAL A 171 10.21 17.31 -15.11
CA VAL A 171 9.39 16.79 -14.01
C VAL A 171 10.19 15.73 -13.28
N PHE A 172 10.30 15.87 -11.97
CA PHE A 172 10.96 14.88 -11.12
C PHE A 172 9.90 14.06 -10.39
N LYS A 173 10.11 12.75 -10.25
CA LYS A 173 9.15 11.83 -9.64
C LYS A 173 9.83 11.05 -8.54
N ALA A 174 9.19 11.00 -7.38
CA ALA A 174 9.63 10.14 -6.29
C ALA A 174 8.44 9.47 -5.58
N LYS A 175 8.66 8.24 -5.12
CA LYS A 175 7.68 7.53 -4.29
C LYS A 175 7.84 7.91 -2.83
N VAL A 176 6.72 8.10 -2.15
CA VAL A 176 6.71 8.35 -0.70
C VAL A 176 7.15 7.09 0.05
N ASN A 177 8.22 7.22 0.82
CA ASN A 177 8.78 6.14 1.62
C ASN A 177 8.03 5.91 2.94
N GLU A 178 8.47 4.91 3.73
CA GLU A 178 7.85 4.54 5.02
C GLU A 178 7.83 5.66 6.06
N LYS A 179 8.65 6.70 5.90
CA LYS A 179 8.69 7.89 6.78
C LYS A 179 7.78 9.02 6.30
N GLY A 180 6.99 8.79 5.25
CA GLY A 180 6.16 9.83 4.64
C GLY A 180 6.98 10.86 3.85
N ILE A 181 8.13 10.48 3.29
CA ILE A 181 9.02 11.39 2.56
C ILE A 181 9.13 10.95 1.10
N ALA A 182 8.90 11.88 0.17
CA ALA A 182 9.34 11.80 -1.22
C ALA A 182 10.43 12.86 -1.45
N GLU A 183 11.52 12.48 -2.10
CA GLU A 183 12.70 13.34 -2.28
C GLU A 183 13.28 13.14 -3.69
N VAL A 184 13.67 14.25 -4.32
CA VAL A 184 14.31 14.33 -5.64
C VAL A 184 15.47 15.32 -5.61
#